data_AF-A0A965P9Y9-F1
#
_entry.id   AF-A0A965P9Y9-F1
#
_cell.length_a   1.000
_cell.length_b   1.000
_cell.length_c   1.000
_cell.angle_alpha   90.00
_cell.angle_beta   90.00
_cell.angle_gamma   90.00
#
_symmetry.space_group_name_H-M   'P 1'
#
loop_
_entity.id
_entity.type
_entity.pdbx_description
1 polymer ?
#
loop_
_entity_poly.entity_id
_entity_poly.type
_entity_poly.pdbx_seq_one_letter_code
_entity_poly.pdbx_strand_id
1 'polypeptide(L)'
;MTALILLLLAQSPKVELPAELQARPGRLIQITAKSENKVVKWFLANGDADLIVMESTRTAIFSAMESGQYRIVAYTAAGDVPSDPSICVVTVGDGKPGPILPTPESDPFAKSLASIWGGLQEPNRIANKSALTEVFRQAIALADDKRFLDLGAWNAAVKRLRAEKVGDDKLVAIRERIAEELGALGDDAQTAFGPELRAKAKSICGRIVAALEALK
;
A
#
# COMPACT_ATOMS: atom_id res chain seq x y z
N MET A 1 -16.11 -15.89 43.87
CA MET A 1 -15.00 -14.92 43.70
C MET A 1 -14.35 -15.26 42.37
N THR A 2 -14.76 -14.57 41.30
CA THR A 2 -14.48 -14.97 39.91
C THR A 2 -13.30 -14.16 39.39
N ALA A 3 -12.20 -14.83 39.06
CA ALA A 3 -11.01 -14.20 38.48
C ALA A 3 -11.30 -13.82 37.02
N LEU A 4 -11.42 -12.51 36.77
CA LEU A 4 -11.46 -11.92 35.44
C LEU A 4 -10.03 -11.92 34.87
N ILE A 5 -9.73 -12.84 33.95
CA ILE A 5 -8.48 -12.84 33.19
C ILE A 5 -8.58 -11.75 32.12
N LEU A 6 -7.89 -10.64 32.35
CA LEU A 6 -7.71 -9.57 31.38
C LEU A 6 -6.68 -10.02 30.35
N LEU A 7 -7.12 -10.39 29.13
CA LEU A 7 -6.23 -10.70 28.02
C LEU A 7 -5.64 -9.38 27.48
N LEU A 8 -4.44 -9.02 27.93
CA LEU A 8 -3.71 -7.86 27.42
C LEU A 8 -3.20 -8.20 26.00
N LEU A 9 -3.90 -7.74 24.96
CA LEU A 9 -3.38 -7.75 23.59
C LEU A 9 -2.17 -6.81 23.54
N ALA A 10 -0.96 -7.37 23.51
CA ALA A 10 0.26 -6.62 23.31
C ALA A 10 0.24 -6.01 21.89
N GLN A 11 -0.17 -4.75 21.77
CA GLN A 11 -0.05 -4.02 20.51
C GLN A 11 1.44 -3.82 20.20
N SER A 12 1.84 -4.19 18.98
CA SER A 12 3.21 -3.92 18.52
C SER A 12 3.46 -2.42 18.58
N PRO A 13 4.59 -1.98 19.16
CA PRO A 13 4.91 -0.56 19.26
C PRO A 13 5.00 0.07 17.87
N LYS A 14 4.54 1.32 17.76
CA LYS A 14 4.46 2.02 16.49
C LYS A 14 5.12 3.39 16.60
N VAL A 15 5.87 3.76 15.56
CA VAL A 15 6.37 5.12 15.33
C VAL A 15 6.04 5.52 13.91
N GLU A 16 5.64 6.78 13.72
CA GLU A 16 5.38 7.37 12.41
C GLU A 16 6.15 8.67 12.26
N LEU A 17 6.82 8.83 11.12
CA LEU A 17 7.47 10.07 10.70
C LEU A 17 6.73 10.69 9.52
N PRO A 18 6.90 12.00 9.27
CA PRO A 18 6.64 12.57 7.95
C PRO A 18 7.42 11.80 6.88
N ALA A 19 6.79 11.43 5.78
CA ALA A 19 7.46 10.66 4.72
C ALA A 19 8.57 11.47 4.04
N GLU A 20 8.30 12.75 3.75
CA GLU A 20 9.23 13.64 3.06
C GLU A 20 9.22 15.05 3.66
N LEU A 21 10.39 15.70 3.67
CA LEU A 21 10.57 17.10 4.06
C LEU A 21 11.50 17.81 3.08
N GLN A 22 11.32 19.11 2.95
CA GLN A 22 12.17 19.96 2.12
C GLN A 22 12.91 20.95 3.03
N ALA A 23 14.21 21.10 2.79
CA ALA A 23 15.06 22.05 3.49
C ALA A 23 15.94 22.81 2.49
N ARG A 24 16.33 24.02 2.88
CA ARG A 24 17.42 24.72 2.18
C ARG A 24 18.75 24.32 2.83
N PRO A 25 19.86 24.31 2.07
CA PRO A 25 21.19 24.11 2.62
C PRO A 25 21.43 24.99 3.86
N GLY A 26 21.94 24.36 4.93
CA GLY A 26 22.28 25.00 6.20
C GLY A 26 21.10 25.46 7.06
N ARG A 27 19.85 25.14 6.71
CA ARG A 27 18.68 25.47 7.53
C ARG A 27 18.29 24.30 8.43
N LEU A 28 18.04 24.64 9.70
CA LEU A 28 17.48 23.71 10.69
C LEU A 28 16.01 23.43 10.37
N ILE A 29 15.63 22.16 10.33
CA ILE A 29 14.24 21.73 10.29
C ILE A 29 13.94 20.80 11.47
N GLN A 30 12.69 20.86 11.93
CA GLN A 30 12.21 20.00 13.01
C GLN A 30 11.44 18.80 12.44
N ILE A 31 11.77 17.61 12.92
CA ILE A 31 11.10 16.35 12.59
C ILE A 31 10.48 15.80 13.86
N THR A 32 9.17 15.56 13.83
CA THR A 32 8.42 15.07 14.99
C THR A 32 7.85 13.70 14.70
N ALA A 33 8.20 12.72 15.54
CA ALA A 33 7.67 11.37 15.50
C ALA A 33 6.36 11.27 16.27
N LYS A 34 5.35 10.65 15.66
CA LYS A 34 4.15 10.20 16.36
C LYS A 34 4.40 8.81 16.90
N SER A 35 4.32 8.65 18.22
CA SER A 35 4.41 7.37 18.88
C SER A 35 3.72 7.42 20.23
N GLU A 36 3.11 6.32 20.63
CA GLU A 36 2.54 6.14 21.97
C GLU A 36 3.65 5.84 22.99
N ASN A 37 4.81 5.36 22.53
CA ASN A 37 5.96 5.03 23.35
C ASN A 37 6.75 6.29 23.76
N LYS A 38 7.39 6.22 24.94
CA LYS A 38 8.07 7.38 25.55
C LYS A 38 9.39 7.73 24.86
N VAL A 39 10.08 6.73 24.31
CA VAL A 39 11.44 6.89 23.77
C VAL A 39 11.44 6.57 22.29
N VAL A 40 11.94 7.49 21.47
CA VAL A 40 12.20 7.25 20.05
C VAL A 40 13.71 7.36 19.80
N LYS A 41 14.27 6.36 19.13
CA LYS A 41 15.67 6.36 18.69
C LYS A 41 15.72 6.75 17.23
N TRP A 42 16.73 7.55 16.88
CA TRP A 42 16.90 8.14 15.55
C TRP A 42 18.28 7.79 15.03
N PHE A 43 18.39 7.62 13.71
CA PHE A 43 19.68 7.62 13.04
C PHE A 43 19.56 8.16 11.62
N LEU A 44 20.66 8.70 11.12
CA LEU A 44 20.83 9.08 9.72
C LEU A 44 21.37 7.86 8.97
N ALA A 45 20.64 7.39 7.96
CA ALA A 45 21.01 6.19 7.22
C ALA A 45 22.00 6.44 6.07
N ASN A 46 22.13 7.69 5.62
CA ASN A 46 23.04 8.06 4.55
C ASN A 46 23.41 9.56 4.58
N GLY A 47 24.55 9.86 3.96
CA GLY A 47 25.06 11.22 3.82
C GLY A 47 25.72 11.74 5.09
N ASP A 48 26.30 12.94 4.98
CA ASP A 48 26.85 13.69 6.11
C ASP A 48 25.91 14.86 6.43
N ALA A 49 25.31 14.82 7.61
CA ALA A 49 24.34 15.80 8.08
C ALA A 49 24.21 15.76 9.60
N ASP A 50 23.80 16.88 10.18
CA ASP A 50 23.51 17.00 11.60
C ASP A 50 22.11 16.47 11.89
N LEU A 51 22.02 15.52 12.83
CA LEU A 51 20.77 15.03 13.38
C LEU A 51 20.83 15.08 14.91
N ILE A 52 20.19 16.08 15.49
CA ILE A 52 20.21 16.36 16.93
C ILE A 52 18.88 15.94 17.54
N VAL A 53 18.89 14.91 18.38
CA VAL A 53 17.69 14.44 19.09
C VAL A 53 17.43 15.33 20.32
N MET A 54 16.21 15.83 20.44
CA MET A 54 15.81 16.65 21.60
C MET A 54 15.57 15.79 22.84
N GLU A 55 15.50 16.43 24.01
CA GLU A 55 15.27 15.76 25.30
C GLU A 55 13.99 14.91 25.33
N SER A 56 12.94 15.34 24.62
CA SER A 56 11.68 14.58 24.52
C SER A 56 11.85 13.25 23.75
N THR A 57 12.96 13.09 23.03
CA THR A 57 13.27 12.01 22.08
C THR A 57 12.29 11.87 20.92
N ARG A 58 11.07 12.40 21.00
CA ARG A 58 10.08 12.37 19.91
C ARG A 58 10.34 13.42 18.83
N THR A 59 11.29 14.31 19.08
CA THR A 59 11.66 15.36 18.13
C THR A 59 13.14 15.30 17.85
N ALA A 60 13.50 15.44 16.58
CA ALA A 60 14.87 15.64 16.13
C ALA A 60 14.97 16.90 15.27
N ILE A 61 16.09 17.60 15.36
CA ILE A 61 16.47 18.70 14.49
C ILE A 61 17.44 18.15 13.44
N PHE A 62 17.16 18.43 12.17
CA PHE A 62 18.00 18.05 11.05
C PHE A 62 18.58 19.28 10.34
N SER A 63 19.83 19.19 9.90
CA SER A 63 20.49 20.19 9.06
C SER A 63 21.55 19.55 8.18
N ALA A 64 21.65 19.99 6.93
CA ALA A 64 22.72 19.59 6.02
C ALA A 64 23.20 20.78 5.20
N MET A 65 24.50 20.88 4.98
CA MET A 65 25.12 21.93 4.17
C MET A 65 25.13 21.58 2.68
N GLU A 66 25.21 20.30 2.37
CA GLU A 66 25.21 19.81 0.99
C GLU A 66 23.79 19.59 0.48
N SER A 67 23.59 19.85 -0.81
CA SER A 67 22.33 19.50 -1.45
C SER A 67 22.27 17.98 -1.68
N GLY A 68 21.14 17.36 -1.40
CA GLY A 68 21.01 15.91 -1.49
C GLY A 68 19.75 15.36 -0.83
N GLN A 69 19.61 14.03 -0.89
CA GLN A 69 18.55 13.31 -0.20
C GLN A 69 19.11 12.55 1.01
N TYR A 70 18.54 12.82 2.18
CA TYR A 70 18.95 12.27 3.45
C TYR A 70 17.83 11.43 4.05
N ARG A 71 18.11 10.17 4.36
CA ARG A 71 17.15 9.24 4.95
C ARG A 71 17.36 9.19 6.45
N ILE A 72 16.36 9.65 7.18
CA ILE A 72 16.33 9.64 8.63
C ILE A 72 15.38 8.54 9.05
N VAL A 73 15.85 7.68 9.95
CA VAL A 73 15.10 6.53 10.42
C VAL A 73 14.84 6.70 11.90
N ALA A 74 13.61 6.39 12.30
CA ALA A 74 13.22 6.34 13.70
C ALA A 74 12.60 4.98 14.04
N TYR A 75 12.88 4.48 15.24
CA TYR A 75 12.23 3.29 15.79
C TYR A 75 12.01 3.48 17.29
N THR A 76 11.10 2.69 17.85
CA THR A 76 10.79 2.68 19.28
C THR A 76 10.65 1.24 19.78
N ALA A 77 10.40 1.07 21.07
CA ALA A 77 10.17 -0.23 21.68
C ALA A 77 9.12 -0.15 22.79
N ALA A 78 8.41 -1.26 23.00
CA ALA A 78 7.54 -1.51 24.14
C ALA A 78 8.04 -2.76 24.86
N GLY A 79 8.68 -2.59 26.03
CA GLY A 79 9.37 -3.69 26.70
C GLY A 79 10.48 -4.25 25.79
N ASP A 80 10.43 -5.55 25.52
CA ASP A 80 11.42 -6.28 24.72
C ASP A 80 11.05 -6.37 23.22
N VAL A 81 9.99 -5.70 22.78
CA VAL A 81 9.53 -5.71 21.39
C VAL A 81 9.90 -4.40 20.70
N PRO A 82 10.70 -4.40 19.62
CA PRO A 82 10.95 -3.22 18.82
C PRO A 82 9.80 -2.94 17.85
N SER A 83 9.64 -1.69 17.43
CA SER A 83 8.77 -1.32 16.32
C SER A 83 9.44 -1.61 14.99
N ASP A 84 8.65 -1.69 13.92
CA ASP A 84 9.18 -1.49 12.58
C ASP A 84 9.81 -0.07 12.48
N PRO A 85 10.87 0.10 11.67
CA PRO A 85 11.48 1.40 11.45
C PRO A 85 10.58 2.28 10.59
N SER A 86 10.39 3.54 10.97
CA SER A 86 9.77 4.57 10.16
C SER A 86 10.85 5.43 9.51
N ILE A 87 10.66 5.80 8.24
CA ILE A 87 11.66 6.52 7.43
C ILE A 87 11.09 7.87 7.00
N CYS A 88 11.91 8.92 7.11
CA CYS A 88 11.68 10.26 6.59
C CYS A 88 12.80 10.62 5.60
N VAL A 89 12.45 11.11 4.42
CA VAL A 89 13.42 11.58 3.42
C VAL A 89 13.45 13.11 3.43
N VAL A 90 14.58 13.70 3.79
CA VAL A 90 14.78 15.14 3.69
C VAL A 90 15.54 15.45 2.40
N THR A 91 14.94 16.25 1.53
CA THR A 91 15.63 16.80 0.36
C THR A 91 16.15 18.20 0.69
N VAL A 92 17.45 18.40 0.53
CA VAL A 92 18.16 19.65 0.79
C VAL A 92 18.57 20.27 -0.55
N GLY A 93 18.19 21.52 -0.83
CA GLY A 93 18.59 22.24 -2.05
C GLY A 93 17.91 23.60 -2.26
N ASP A 94 18.43 24.38 -3.21
CA ASP A 94 17.95 25.71 -3.58
C ASP A 94 16.65 25.60 -4.40
N GLY A 95 15.53 25.61 -3.69
CA GLY A 95 14.23 25.27 -4.24
C GLY A 95 13.84 26.07 -5.49
N LYS A 96 13.67 25.35 -6.60
CA LYS A 96 12.29 25.19 -7.08
C LYS A 96 11.61 24.23 -6.10
N PRO A 97 10.30 24.35 -5.82
CA PRO A 97 9.56 23.14 -5.47
C PRO A 97 10.00 22.12 -6.51
N GLY A 98 10.68 21.06 -6.08
CA GLY A 98 10.71 19.88 -6.93
C GLY A 98 9.26 19.62 -7.34
N PRO A 99 9.00 19.08 -8.54
CA PRO A 99 7.66 18.55 -8.78
C PRO A 99 7.26 17.82 -7.50
N ILE A 100 6.05 18.09 -7.00
CA ILE A 100 5.42 17.20 -6.03
C ILE A 100 5.68 15.84 -6.65
N LEU A 101 6.61 15.04 -6.10
CA LEU A 101 6.62 13.65 -6.47
C LEU A 101 5.20 13.27 -6.11
N PRO A 102 4.37 12.77 -7.05
CA PRO A 102 3.11 12.22 -6.62
C PRO A 102 3.50 11.30 -5.46
N THR A 103 2.98 11.55 -4.24
CA THR A 103 2.65 10.43 -3.34
C THR A 103 2.14 9.40 -4.32
N PRO A 104 2.82 8.25 -4.54
CA PRO A 104 2.53 7.37 -5.67
C PRO A 104 1.02 7.31 -5.71
N GLU A 105 0.40 7.93 -6.74
CA GLU A 105 -0.99 8.44 -6.66
C GLU A 105 -1.73 7.44 -5.82
N SER A 106 -2.15 7.78 -4.58
CA SER A 106 -2.57 6.72 -3.65
C SER A 106 -3.63 5.95 -4.41
N ASP A 107 -3.30 4.75 -4.89
CA ASP A 107 -3.95 4.24 -6.09
C ASP A 107 -5.45 4.24 -5.76
N PRO A 108 -6.29 5.08 -6.42
CA PRO A 108 -7.65 5.30 -5.94
C PRO A 108 -8.42 3.98 -5.83
N PHE A 109 -8.08 3.03 -6.70
CA PHE A 109 -8.56 1.65 -6.64
C PHE A 109 -8.00 0.91 -5.43
N ALA A 110 -6.69 0.86 -5.24
CA ALA A 110 -6.08 0.16 -4.09
C ALA A 110 -6.55 0.72 -2.73
N LYS A 111 -6.67 2.05 -2.62
CA LYS A 111 -7.19 2.73 -1.43
C LYS A 111 -8.66 2.40 -1.18
N SER A 112 -9.48 2.37 -2.24
CA SER A 112 -10.88 1.97 -2.14
C SER A 112 -11.01 0.52 -1.68
N LEU A 113 -10.22 -0.40 -2.25
CA LEU A 113 -10.18 -1.80 -1.81
C LEU A 113 -9.72 -1.95 -0.36
N ALA A 114 -8.69 -1.22 0.06
CA ALA A 114 -8.21 -1.22 1.45
C ALA A 114 -9.31 -0.74 2.43
N SER A 115 -10.07 0.29 2.03
CA SER A 115 -11.20 0.79 2.81
C SER A 115 -12.31 -0.25 2.95
N ILE A 116 -12.72 -0.89 1.84
CA ILE A 116 -13.73 -1.95 1.84
C ILE A 116 -13.27 -3.12 2.72
N TRP A 117 -12.02 -3.54 2.54
CA TRP A 117 -11.43 -4.66 3.29
C TRP A 117 -11.37 -4.41 4.81
N GLY A 118 -11.02 -3.19 5.22
CA GLY A 118 -10.99 -2.80 6.64
C GLY A 118 -12.36 -2.94 7.33
N GLY A 119 -13.45 -2.68 6.60
CA GLY A 119 -14.82 -2.83 7.10
C GLY A 119 -15.43 -4.23 6.92
N LEU A 120 -14.79 -5.12 6.15
CA LEU A 120 -15.41 -6.37 5.71
C LEU A 120 -15.49 -7.43 6.81
N GLN A 121 -16.70 -7.71 7.30
CA GLN A 121 -16.95 -8.78 8.28
C GLN A 121 -17.53 -10.01 7.57
N GLU A 122 -16.68 -10.76 6.88
CA GLU A 122 -17.04 -12.02 6.22
C GLU A 122 -16.21 -13.19 6.76
N PRO A 123 -16.83 -14.38 6.98
CA PRO A 123 -16.07 -15.57 7.34
C PRO A 123 -15.12 -15.97 6.19
N ASN A 124 -13.94 -16.49 6.54
CA ASN A 124 -12.92 -16.92 5.58
C ASN A 124 -12.46 -15.84 4.59
N ARG A 125 -12.65 -14.54 4.89
CA ARG A 125 -12.29 -13.43 3.97
C ARG A 125 -10.86 -13.53 3.45
N ILE A 126 -9.90 -13.93 4.29
CA ILE A 126 -8.47 -14.07 3.92
C ILE A 126 -8.28 -15.18 2.88
N ALA A 127 -8.90 -16.34 3.08
CA ALA A 127 -8.84 -17.46 2.14
C ALA A 127 -9.53 -17.09 0.82
N ASN A 128 -10.71 -16.45 0.88
CA ASN A 128 -11.42 -15.96 -0.29
C ASN A 128 -10.62 -14.90 -1.05
N LYS A 129 -9.90 -14.02 -0.35
CA LYS A 129 -9.01 -13.03 -0.95
C LYS A 129 -7.89 -13.71 -1.72
N SER A 130 -7.23 -14.70 -1.10
CA SER A 130 -6.16 -15.47 -1.75
C SER A 130 -6.67 -16.19 -3.00
N ALA A 131 -7.84 -16.83 -2.93
CA ALA A 131 -8.47 -17.45 -4.08
C ALA A 131 -8.83 -16.45 -5.18
N LEU A 132 -9.32 -15.25 -4.81
CA LEU A 132 -9.64 -14.18 -5.76
C LEU A 132 -8.38 -13.60 -6.42
N THR A 133 -7.29 -13.41 -5.67
CA THR A 133 -5.98 -13.05 -6.22
C THR A 133 -5.54 -14.06 -7.28
N GLU A 134 -5.71 -15.36 -7.00
CA GLU A 134 -5.32 -16.43 -7.92
C GLU A 134 -6.20 -16.48 -9.19
N VAL A 135 -7.50 -16.20 -9.06
CA VAL A 135 -8.39 -16.01 -10.23
C VAL A 135 -7.84 -14.93 -11.16
N PHE A 136 -7.39 -13.79 -10.62
CA PHE A 136 -6.87 -12.70 -11.45
C PHE A 136 -5.49 -12.97 -12.02
N ARG A 137 -4.63 -13.75 -11.34
CA ARG A 137 -3.38 -14.25 -11.95
C ARG A 137 -3.67 -15.14 -13.16
N GLN A 138 -4.64 -16.03 -13.04
CA GLN A 138 -5.10 -16.87 -14.15
C GLN A 138 -5.77 -16.05 -15.26
N ALA A 139 -6.50 -14.98 -14.93
CA ALA A 139 -7.06 -14.06 -15.91
C ALA A 139 -5.98 -13.40 -16.79
N ILE A 140 -4.81 -13.07 -16.23
CA ILE A 140 -3.64 -12.58 -16.98
C ILE A 140 -3.19 -13.63 -18.00
N ALA A 141 -3.07 -14.90 -17.58
CA ALA A 141 -2.69 -15.99 -18.49
C ALA A 141 -3.75 -16.25 -19.58
N LEU A 142 -5.04 -16.20 -19.23
CA LEU A 142 -6.15 -16.31 -20.18
C LEU A 142 -6.15 -15.16 -21.21
N ALA A 143 -5.68 -13.97 -20.83
CA ALA A 143 -5.59 -12.85 -21.77
C ALA A 143 -4.52 -13.07 -22.87
N ASP A 144 -3.60 -14.02 -22.71
CA ASP A 144 -2.65 -14.43 -23.77
C ASP A 144 -3.20 -15.58 -24.64
N ASP A 145 -4.30 -16.21 -24.23
CA ASP A 145 -4.91 -17.32 -24.96
C ASP A 145 -5.70 -16.82 -26.18
N LYS A 146 -5.20 -17.14 -27.38
CA LYS A 146 -5.77 -16.70 -28.67
C LYS A 146 -7.14 -17.29 -28.95
N ARG A 147 -7.63 -18.25 -28.16
CA ARG A 147 -8.99 -18.81 -28.29
C ARG A 147 -10.08 -17.81 -27.90
N PHE A 148 -9.78 -16.80 -27.09
CA PHE A 148 -10.73 -15.74 -26.75
C PHE A 148 -10.73 -14.66 -27.84
N LEU A 149 -11.70 -14.72 -28.74
CA LEU A 149 -11.78 -13.82 -29.89
C LEU A 149 -12.38 -12.45 -29.53
N ASP A 150 -13.23 -12.41 -28.51
CA ASP A 150 -13.95 -11.21 -28.08
C ASP A 150 -13.88 -11.03 -26.55
N LEU A 151 -14.14 -9.80 -26.11
CA LEU A 151 -14.08 -9.40 -24.70
C LEU A 151 -15.09 -10.18 -23.85
N GLY A 152 -16.26 -10.48 -24.41
CA GLY A 152 -17.31 -11.27 -23.75
C GLY A 152 -16.87 -12.68 -23.40
N ALA A 153 -16.18 -13.36 -24.31
CA ALA A 153 -15.68 -14.72 -24.12
C ALA A 153 -14.62 -14.79 -23.02
N TRP A 154 -13.69 -13.82 -23.00
CA TRP A 154 -12.69 -13.72 -21.93
C TRP A 154 -13.33 -13.39 -20.58
N ASN A 155 -14.22 -12.39 -20.52
CA ASN A 155 -14.95 -12.03 -19.30
C ASN A 155 -15.78 -13.20 -18.74
N ALA A 156 -16.43 -13.97 -19.62
CA ALA A 156 -17.19 -15.16 -19.22
C ALA A 156 -16.28 -16.24 -18.61
N ALA A 157 -15.08 -16.45 -19.17
CA ALA A 157 -14.11 -17.39 -18.61
C ALA A 157 -13.60 -16.96 -17.23
N VAL A 158 -13.25 -15.68 -17.06
CA VAL A 158 -12.85 -15.12 -15.76
C VAL A 158 -13.98 -15.22 -14.73
N LYS A 159 -15.22 -14.93 -15.14
CA LYS A 159 -16.41 -15.07 -14.28
C LYS A 159 -16.63 -16.51 -13.82
N ARG A 160 -16.50 -17.50 -14.71
CA ARG A 160 -16.60 -18.92 -14.38
C ARG A 160 -15.52 -19.34 -13.37
N LEU A 161 -14.28 -18.95 -13.63
CA LEU A 161 -13.15 -19.26 -12.75
C LEU A 161 -13.36 -18.70 -11.34
N ARG A 162 -13.87 -17.46 -11.25
CA ARG A 162 -14.22 -16.84 -9.98
C ARG A 162 -15.34 -17.59 -9.26
N ALA A 163 -16.41 -17.94 -9.95
CA ALA A 163 -17.53 -18.69 -9.37
C ALA A 163 -17.07 -20.04 -8.81
N GLU A 164 -16.18 -20.73 -9.51
CA GLU A 164 -15.60 -22.00 -9.08
C GLU A 164 -14.68 -21.87 -7.85
N LYS A 165 -13.79 -20.87 -7.84
CA LYS A 165 -12.73 -20.76 -6.81
C LYS A 165 -13.13 -19.98 -5.57
N VAL A 166 -14.05 -19.02 -5.70
CA VAL A 166 -14.41 -18.06 -4.64
C VAL A 166 -15.87 -18.17 -4.24
N GLY A 167 -16.76 -18.53 -5.17
CA GLY A 167 -18.21 -18.45 -4.98
C GLY A 167 -18.77 -17.07 -5.32
N ASP A 168 -20.03 -17.02 -5.72
CA ASP A 168 -20.68 -15.77 -6.14
C ASP A 168 -21.19 -14.88 -5.00
N ASP A 169 -21.30 -15.45 -3.80
CA ASP A 169 -21.79 -14.80 -2.58
C ASP A 169 -20.67 -14.27 -1.67
N LYS A 170 -19.39 -14.43 -2.05
CA LYS A 170 -18.23 -14.02 -1.25
C LYS A 170 -17.58 -12.76 -1.78
N LEU A 171 -17.08 -11.91 -0.88
CA LEU A 171 -16.34 -10.69 -1.19
C LEU A 171 -17.12 -9.75 -2.12
N VAL A 172 -18.44 -9.63 -1.95
CA VAL A 172 -19.34 -8.93 -2.89
C VAL A 172 -18.87 -7.50 -3.14
N ALA A 173 -18.65 -6.72 -2.08
CA ALA A 173 -18.21 -5.32 -2.20
C ALA A 173 -16.82 -5.17 -2.85
N ILE A 174 -15.89 -6.09 -2.58
CA ILE A 174 -14.57 -6.11 -3.22
C ILE A 174 -14.71 -6.43 -4.73
N ARG A 175 -15.56 -7.41 -5.07
CA ARG A 175 -15.83 -7.79 -6.46
C ARG A 175 -16.52 -6.70 -7.25
N GLU A 176 -17.45 -5.97 -6.64
CA GLU A 176 -18.12 -4.81 -7.25
C GLU A 176 -17.11 -3.72 -7.60
N ARG A 177 -16.24 -3.35 -6.64
CA ARG A 177 -15.19 -2.36 -6.93
C ARG A 177 -14.22 -2.84 -8.01
N ILE A 178 -13.87 -4.13 -8.02
CA ILE A 178 -13.05 -4.70 -9.09
C ILE A 178 -13.78 -4.67 -10.44
N ALA A 179 -15.08 -4.91 -10.48
CA ALA A 179 -15.87 -4.84 -11.70
C ALA A 179 -15.87 -3.43 -12.31
N GLU A 180 -15.94 -2.39 -11.48
CA GLU A 180 -15.77 -1.00 -11.93
C GLU A 180 -14.40 -0.77 -12.58
N GLU A 181 -13.34 -1.35 -12.01
CA GLU A 181 -11.99 -1.25 -12.57
C GLU A 181 -11.86 -1.98 -13.91
N LEU A 182 -12.50 -3.15 -14.03
CA LEU A 182 -12.58 -3.91 -15.28
C LEU A 182 -13.44 -3.22 -16.34
N GLY A 183 -14.38 -2.35 -15.95
CA GLY A 183 -15.18 -1.52 -16.86
C GLY A 183 -14.32 -0.65 -17.78
N ALA A 184 -13.08 -0.34 -17.40
CA ALA A 184 -12.13 0.33 -18.27
C ALA A 184 -11.80 -0.47 -19.56
N LEU A 185 -12.10 -1.77 -19.63
CA LEU A 185 -11.98 -2.58 -20.84
C LEU A 185 -13.09 -2.31 -21.87
N GLY A 186 -14.16 -1.64 -21.46
CA GLY A 186 -15.35 -1.38 -22.27
C GLY A 186 -16.48 -2.36 -21.98
N ASP A 187 -17.69 -1.97 -22.39
CA ASP A 187 -18.93 -2.68 -22.07
C ASP A 187 -19.48 -3.53 -23.24
N ASP A 188 -18.90 -3.41 -24.44
CA ASP A 188 -19.31 -4.19 -25.60
C ASP A 188 -18.65 -5.57 -25.62
N ALA A 189 -19.45 -6.60 -25.34
CA ALA A 189 -19.02 -7.99 -25.36
C ALA A 189 -18.47 -8.45 -26.72
N GLN A 190 -18.91 -7.85 -27.83
CA GLN A 190 -18.47 -8.22 -29.19
C GLN A 190 -17.17 -7.52 -29.61
N THR A 191 -16.63 -6.63 -28.77
CA THR A 191 -15.36 -5.98 -29.06
C THR A 191 -14.26 -7.03 -29.24
N ALA A 192 -13.58 -6.97 -30.38
CA ALA A 192 -12.50 -7.89 -30.70
C ALA A 192 -11.40 -7.82 -29.65
N PHE A 193 -11.04 -8.97 -29.09
CA PHE A 193 -10.02 -9.08 -28.05
C PHE A 193 -8.63 -9.14 -28.67
N GLY A 194 -8.27 -8.05 -29.35
CA GLY A 194 -7.00 -7.86 -30.04
C GLY A 194 -5.81 -7.60 -29.10
N PRO A 195 -4.60 -7.46 -29.65
CA PRO A 195 -3.36 -7.31 -28.87
C PRO A 195 -3.39 -6.16 -27.86
N GLU A 196 -3.94 -5.01 -28.24
CA GLU A 196 -4.04 -3.84 -27.35
C GLU A 196 -4.98 -4.08 -26.17
N LEU A 197 -6.18 -4.64 -26.43
CA LEU A 197 -7.16 -4.92 -25.39
C LEU A 197 -6.68 -6.03 -24.45
N ARG A 198 -5.96 -7.02 -24.96
CA ARG A 198 -5.27 -8.05 -24.16
C ARG A 198 -4.21 -7.46 -23.26
N ALA A 199 -3.36 -6.57 -23.79
CA ALA A 199 -2.35 -5.88 -22.99
C ALA A 199 -3.01 -5.04 -21.87
N LYS A 200 -4.11 -4.34 -22.19
CA LYS A 200 -4.91 -3.58 -21.22
C LYS A 200 -5.52 -4.47 -20.13
N ALA A 201 -6.12 -5.61 -20.52
CA ALA A 201 -6.66 -6.59 -19.59
C ALA A 201 -5.60 -7.13 -18.63
N LYS A 202 -4.41 -7.49 -19.15
CA LYS A 202 -3.28 -7.93 -18.32
C LYS A 202 -2.82 -6.85 -17.34
N SER A 203 -2.74 -5.61 -17.80
CA SER A 203 -2.38 -4.47 -16.94
C SER A 203 -3.38 -4.28 -15.80
N ILE A 204 -4.68 -4.25 -16.09
CA ILE A 204 -5.73 -4.10 -15.08
C ILE A 204 -5.75 -5.28 -14.12
N CYS A 205 -5.70 -6.53 -14.61
CA CYS A 205 -5.63 -7.71 -13.75
C CYS A 205 -4.37 -7.73 -12.88
N GLY A 206 -3.22 -7.30 -13.41
CA GLY A 206 -1.98 -7.15 -12.63
C GLY A 206 -2.12 -6.14 -11.49
N ARG A 207 -2.77 -5.00 -11.76
CA ARG A 207 -3.08 -4.00 -10.73
C ARG A 207 -4.05 -4.53 -9.67
N ILE A 208 -5.06 -5.30 -10.07
CA ILE A 208 -5.97 -6.00 -9.15
C ILE A 208 -5.22 -6.97 -8.23
N VAL A 209 -4.32 -7.79 -8.79
CA VAL A 209 -3.49 -8.73 -8.01
C VAL A 209 -2.65 -7.98 -6.98
N ALA A 210 -1.91 -6.95 -7.40
CA ALA A 210 -1.06 -6.17 -6.50
C ALA A 210 -1.87 -5.50 -5.38
N ALA A 211 -3.04 -4.93 -5.70
CA ALA A 211 -3.90 -4.31 -4.70
C ALA A 211 -4.45 -5.32 -3.68
N LEU A 212 -4.88 -6.52 -4.13
CA LEU A 212 -5.37 -7.58 -3.25
C LEU A 212 -4.26 -8.15 -2.33
N GLU A 213 -3.04 -8.27 -2.84
CA GLU A 213 -1.88 -8.71 -2.05
C GLU A 213 -1.52 -7.72 -0.94
N ALA A 214 -1.68 -6.42 -1.20
CA ALA A 214 -1.40 -5.35 -0.25
C ALA A 214 -2.43 -5.24 0.91
N LEU A 215 -3.60 -5.88 0.81
CA LEU A 215 -4.63 -5.86 1.86
C LEU A 215 -4.17 -6.66 3.10
N LYS A 216 -4.09 -5.99 4.26
CA LYS A 216 -3.73 -6.59 5.56
C LYS A 216 -4.97 -6.94 6.38
#